data_AF-A0A1L6I971-F1
#
_entry.id   AF-A0A1L6I971-F1
#
_cell.length_a   1.000
_cell.length_b   1.000
_cell.length_c   1.000
_cell.angle_alpha   90.00
_cell.angle_beta   90.00
_cell.angle_gamma   90.00
#
_symmetry.space_group_name_H-M   'P 1'
#
loop_
_entity.id
_entity.type
_entity.pdbx_description
1 polymer ?
#
loop_
_entity_poly.entity_id
_entity_poly.type
_entity_poly.pdbx_seq_one_letter_code
_entity_poly.pdbx_strand_id
1 'polypeptide(L)' 'MCPGHAGMKGPMISVDEAEMLFASMAIEGAHFGSPKILDMTSGEPTLNPELGTIYGRFKELFPDAKISMISNGTSRYADG' A
#
# COMPACT_ATOMS: atom_id res chain seq x y z
N MET A 1 -7.74 -21.50 -16.03
CA MET A 1 -6.67 -20.49 -16.22
C MET A 1 -6.64 -20.11 -17.69
N CYS A 2 -6.94 -18.85 -18.04
CA CYS A 2 -6.89 -18.40 -19.43
C CYS A 2 -5.42 -18.17 -19.83
N PRO A 3 -4.91 -18.82 -20.89
CA PRO A 3 -3.54 -18.64 -21.37
C PRO A 3 -3.38 -17.22 -21.92
N GLY A 4 -2.84 -16.33 -21.08
CA GLY A 4 -2.71 -14.90 -21.37
C GLY A 4 -2.53 -14.04 -20.12
N HIS A 5 -2.95 -14.52 -18.94
CA HIS A 5 -2.84 -13.77 -17.68
C HIS A 5 -1.60 -14.13 -16.83
N ALA A 6 -0.83 -15.14 -17.21
CA ALA A 6 0.24 -15.71 -16.38
C ALA A 6 1.50 -14.82 -16.23
N GLY A 7 1.50 -13.60 -16.76
CA GLY A 7 2.61 -12.64 -16.62
C GLY A 7 2.18 -11.17 -16.57
N MET A 8 0.87 -10.89 -16.61
CA MET A 8 0.37 -9.53 -16.50
C MET A 8 0.33 -9.14 -15.02
N LYS A 9 1.22 -8.24 -14.60
CA LYS A 9 1.10 -7.59 -13.30
C LYS A 9 -0.10 -6.65 -13.36
N GLY A 10 -1.00 -6.77 -12.39
CA GLY A 10 -2.06 -5.78 -12.20
C GLY A 10 -1.47 -4.39 -11.93
N PRO A 11 -2.26 -3.32 -12.09
CA PRO A 11 -1.82 -1.99 -11.72
C PRO A 11 -1.41 -1.98 -10.23
N MET A 12 -0.24 -1.43 -9.95
CA MET A 12 0.29 -1.23 -8.61
C MET A 12 0.34 0.27 -8.36
N ILE A 13 -0.06 0.68 -7.15
CA ILE A 13 0.10 2.08 -6.74
C ILE A 13 1.59 2.42 -6.69
N SER A 14 1.96 3.53 -7.33
CA SER A 14 3.31 4.10 -7.27
C SER A 14 3.52 4.89 -5.98
N VAL A 15 4.79 5.17 -5.64
CA VAL A 15 5.13 6.07 -4.52
C VAL A 15 4.47 7.45 -4.69
N ASP A 16 4.52 8.02 -5.90
CA ASP A 16 4.00 9.36 -6.17
C ASP A 16 2.48 9.44 -5.99
N GLU A 17 1.73 8.44 -6.50
CA GLU A 17 0.28 8.36 -6.30
C GLU A 17 -0.09 8.22 -4.83
N ALA A 18 0.66 7.41 -4.08
CA ALA A 18 0.46 7.25 -2.64
C ALA A 18 0.76 8.55 -1.88
N GLU A 19 1.84 9.24 -2.23
CA GLU A 19 2.23 10.50 -1.59
C GLU A 19 1.18 11.60 -1.84
N MET A 20 0.66 11.72 -3.06
CA MET A 20 -0.45 12.64 -3.35
C MET A 20 -1.68 12.36 -2.50
N LEU A 21 -2.04 11.08 -2.32
CA LEU A 21 -3.14 10.67 -1.43
C LEU A 21 -2.85 11.07 0.02
N PHE A 22 -1.67 10.74 0.55
CA PHE A 22 -1.32 11.01 1.94
C PHE A 22 -1.25 12.51 2.24
N ALA A 23 -0.64 13.28 1.33
CA ALA A 23 -0.57 14.74 1.43
C ALA A 23 -1.97 15.36 1.48
N SER A 24 -2.91 14.87 0.66
CA SER A 24 -4.30 15.36 0.70
C SER A 24 -5.00 15.13 2.04
N MET A 25 -4.63 14.08 2.77
CA MET A 25 -5.13 13.78 4.12
C MET A 25 -4.41 14.54 5.23
N ALA A 26 -3.20 15.05 4.96
CA ALA A 26 -2.37 15.78 5.92
C ALA A 26 -2.70 17.28 5.99
N ILE A 27 -3.50 17.81 5.05
CA ILE A 27 -3.88 19.23 5.02
C ILE A 27 -4.70 19.58 6.28
N GLU A 28 -4.16 20.44 7.13
CA GLU A 28 -4.84 20.97 8.32
C GLU A 28 -6.11 21.73 7.92
N GLY A 29 -7.26 21.30 8.45
CA GLY A 29 -8.56 21.94 8.23
C GLY A 29 -9.69 21.00 7.81
N ALA A 30 -9.38 19.75 7.45
CA ALA A 30 -10.40 18.79 7.06
C ALA A 30 -11.06 18.15 8.30
N HIS A 31 -12.39 18.18 8.34
CA HIS A 31 -13.29 17.64 9.37
C HIS A 31 -13.17 16.12 9.66
N PHE A 32 -12.10 15.45 9.21
CA PHE A 32 -11.95 14.00 9.17
C PHE A 32 -10.96 13.43 10.20
N GLY A 33 -10.28 14.29 10.97
CA GLY A 33 -9.28 13.86 11.93
C GLY A 33 -8.03 13.26 11.28
N SER A 34 -7.04 12.90 12.10
CA SER A 34 -5.79 12.30 11.62
C SER A 34 -5.97 10.79 11.37
N PRO A 35 -5.57 10.26 10.20
CA PRO A 35 -5.59 8.82 9.90
C PRO A 35 -4.94 7.99 11.03
N LYS A 36 -5.62 6.92 11.44
CA LYS A 36 -5.14 6.01 12.50
C LYS A 36 -4.67 4.67 11.99
N ILE A 37 -5.16 4.24 10.82
CA ILE A 37 -4.84 2.95 10.24
C ILE A 37 -4.71 3.12 8.72
N LEU A 38 -3.66 2.56 8.13
CA LEU A 38 -3.54 2.30 6.70
C LEU A 38 -3.70 0.80 6.48
N ASP A 39 -4.73 0.40 5.74
CA ASP A 39 -5.03 -0.99 5.40
C ASP A 39 -4.81 -1.25 3.90
N MET A 40 -3.89 -2.17 3.57
CA MET A 40 -3.67 -2.63 2.19
C MET A 40 -4.37 -3.98 1.98
N THR A 41 -5.45 -3.98 1.20
CA THR A 41 -6.37 -5.13 1.09
C THR A 41 -6.69 -5.59 -0.34
N SER A 42 -6.33 -4.80 -1.36
CA SER A 42 -6.62 -5.13 -2.76
C SER A 42 -5.45 -5.90 -3.40
N GLY A 43 -5.75 -7.05 -4.01
CA GLY A 43 -4.74 -7.92 -4.62
C GLY A 43 -3.82 -8.57 -3.59
N GLU A 44 -2.57 -8.84 -3.99
CA GLU A 44 -1.50 -9.28 -3.09
C GLU A 44 -0.51 -8.12 -2.88
N PRO A 45 -0.56 -7.41 -1.74
CA PRO A 45 0.26 -6.23 -1.50
C PRO A 45 1.76 -6.50 -1.58
N THR A 46 2.22 -7.71 -1.20
CA THR A 46 3.64 -8.08 -1.23
C THR A 46 4.24 -8.15 -2.64
N LEU A 47 3.41 -8.14 -3.70
CA LEU A 47 3.89 -8.06 -5.08
C LEU A 47 4.34 -6.65 -5.48
N ASN A 48 3.98 -5.62 -4.72
CA ASN A 48 4.44 -4.25 -4.98
C ASN A 48 5.85 -4.06 -4.41
N PRO A 49 6.90 -3.89 -5.24
CA PRO A 49 8.27 -3.70 -4.76
C PRO A 49 8.46 -2.39 -3.99
N GLU A 50 7.56 -1.41 -4.17
CA GLU A 50 7.62 -0.10 -3.51
C GLU A 50 6.87 -0.06 -2.18
N LEU A 51 6.28 -1.17 -1.74
CA LEU A 51 5.43 -1.23 -0.55
C LEU A 51 6.11 -0.65 0.71
N GLY A 52 7.38 -0.97 0.91
CA GLY A 52 8.16 -0.46 2.04
C GLY A 52 8.32 1.07 2.00
N THR A 53 8.60 1.64 0.83
CA THR A 53 8.72 3.09 0.63
C THR A 53 7.39 3.79 0.86
N ILE A 54 6.29 3.24 0.32
CA ILE A 54 4.93 3.76 0.51
C ILE A 54 4.58 3.80 2.01
N TYR A 55 4.87 2.72 2.74
CA TYR A 55 4.67 2.69 4.19
C TYR A 55 5.54 3.71 4.93
N GLY A 56 6.80 3.88 4.52
CA GLY A 56 7.68 4.92 5.05
C GLY A 56 7.07 6.31 4.92
N ARG A 57 6.64 6.69 3.72
CA ARG A 57 5.99 7.99 3.45
C ARG A 57 4.74 8.21 4.28
N PHE A 58 3.91 7.18 4.43
CA PHE A 58 2.73 7.27 5.30
C PHE A 58 3.11 7.53 6.76
N LYS A 59 4.15 6.86 7.28
CA LYS A 59 4.62 7.03 8.67
C LYS A 59 5.30 8.36 8.93
N GLU A 60 5.95 8.95 7.92
CA GLU A 60 6.51 10.31 8.01
C GLU A 60 5.41 11.35 8.30
N LEU A 61 4.24 11.20 7.68
CA LEU A 61 3.10 12.10 7.86
C LEU A 61 2.22 11.74 9.07
N PHE A 62 2.08 10.45 9.36
CA PHE A 62 1.22 9.93 10.43
C PHE A 62 1.99 8.97 11.36
N PRO A 63 2.89 9.50 12.21
CA PRO A 63 3.82 8.70 13.02
C PRO A 63 3.14 7.80 14.06
N ASP A 64 1.90 8.09 14.44
CA ASP A 64 1.11 7.27 15.38
C ASP A 64 0.15 6.29 14.69
N ALA A 65 -0.02 6.39 13.37
CA ALA A 65 -0.92 5.50 12.64
C ALA A 65 -0.38 4.07 12.57
N LYS A 66 -1.27 3.10 12.66
CA LYS A 66 -0.95 1.68 12.46
C LYS A 66 -0.96 1.35 10.97
N ILE A 67 -0.16 0.37 10.59
CA ILE A 67 -0.20 -0.21 9.25
C ILE A 67 -0.68 -1.65 9.40
N SER A 68 -1.63 -2.02 8.57
CA SER A 68 -2.14 -3.38 8.47
C SER A 68 -2.19 -3.81 7.00
N MET A 69 -1.95 -5.09 6.78
CA MET A 69 -1.82 -5.69 5.46
C MET A 69 -2.50 -7.04 5.49
N ILE A 70 -3.37 -7.28 4.51
CA ILE A 70 -3.97 -8.59 4.28
C ILE A 70 -3.27 -9.18 3.06
N SER A 71 -2.56 -10.29 3.28
CA SER A 71 -1.84 -11.05 2.25
C SER A 71 -2.45 -12.44 2.14
N ASN A 72 -2.53 -12.96 0.92
CA ASN A 72 -2.91 -14.34 0.63
C ASN A 72 -1.78 -15.35 0.98
N GLY A 73 -0.61 -14.86 1.39
CA GLY A 73 0.51 -15.67 1.88
C GLY A 73 1.31 -16.41 0.80
N THR A 74 0.97 -16.24 -0.48
CA THR A 74 1.58 -17.02 -1.58
C THR A 74 3.02 -16.61 -1.91
N SER A 75 3.46 -15.41 -1.51
CA SER A 75 4.83 -14.93 -1.72
C SER A 75 5.88 -15.59 -0.81
N ARG A 76 5.48 -16.33 0.24
CA ARG A 76 6.41 -16.96 1.20
C ARG A 76 7.16 -18.21 0.70
N TYR A 77 6.94 -18.67 -0.53
CA TYR A 77 7.49 -19.94 -1.05
C TYR A 77 8.38 -19.81 -2.30
N ALA A 78 8.90 -18.62 -2.62
CA ALA A 78 9.72 -18.41 -3.82
C ALA A 78 11.24 -18.65 -3.62
N ASP A 79 11.69 -19.08 -2.44
CA ASP A 79 13.10 -19.42 -2.13
C ASP A 79 13.22 -20.87 -1.60
N GLY A 80 12.87 -21.85 -2.43
CA GLY A 80 13.02 -23.29 -2.16
C GLY A 80 13.55 -24.05 -3.37
#